data_AF-A0A0T6Z413-F1
#
_entry.id   AF-A0A0T6Z413-F1
#
_cell.length_a   1.000
_cell.length_b   1.000
_cell.length_c   1.000
_cell.angle_alpha   90.00
_cell.angle_beta   90.00
_cell.angle_gamma   90.00
#
_symmetry.space_group_name_H-M   'P 1'
#
loop_
_entity.id
_entity.type
_entity.pdbx_description
1 polymer ?
#
loop_
_entity_poly.entity_id
_entity_poly.type
_entity_poly.pdbx_seq_one_letter_code
_entity_poly.pdbx_strand_id
1 'polypeptide(L)'
;MNAKQILRFMKDREAGIDRDNIKTAREHLVADEISSGRDVIVEGVDEDGQPLVYKKWVPTKKSTGTRKPAERTKGHSRGYIVDPASKRAIGFESTHEMRCAMMLLANKDVVHLEDQPPAVHYPDSEGVCRKHTFDYRATLTDGRRVAIAVKPSHLLAKSGIREIIARVKPNLHGFADQALILTERNLTIARGDNAEHIVHARRHRNEADCKELRAFLEDVPGIFRIYEVVNRFPDFAAAMNAMWCLIYDGFLKLTYPDRTLRDAPYAYVVHLRN
;
A
#
# COMPACT_ATOMS: atom_id res chain seq x y z
N MET A 1 14.09 -26.55 23.18
CA MET A 1 13.95 -25.66 22.00
C MET A 1 14.28 -26.49 20.75
N ASN A 2 13.36 -26.61 19.78
CA ASN A 2 13.56 -27.40 18.55
C ASN A 2 14.55 -26.68 17.60
N ALA A 3 15.29 -27.40 16.75
CA ALA A 3 16.18 -26.86 15.71
C ALA A 3 15.57 -25.71 14.89
N LYS A 4 14.27 -25.77 14.54
CA LYS A 4 13.59 -24.65 13.87
C LYS A 4 13.50 -23.39 14.73
N GLN A 5 13.28 -23.55 16.04
CA GLN A 5 13.22 -22.44 16.99
C GLN A 5 14.62 -21.84 17.23
N ILE A 6 15.66 -22.67 17.26
CA ILE A 6 17.06 -22.23 17.38
C ILE A 6 17.46 -21.44 16.13
N LEU A 7 17.21 -21.97 14.93
CA LEU A 7 17.46 -21.26 13.67
C LEU A 7 16.72 -19.92 13.61
N ARG A 8 15.46 -19.90 14.07
CA ARG A 8 14.69 -18.65 14.14
C ARG A 8 15.29 -17.68 15.15
N PHE A 9 15.71 -18.15 16.32
CA PHE A 9 16.37 -17.33 17.33
C PHE A 9 17.68 -16.73 16.82
N MET A 10 18.52 -17.54 16.16
CA MET A 10 19.77 -17.08 15.55
C MET A 10 19.53 -16.00 14.49
N LYS A 11 18.56 -16.22 13.60
CA LYS A 11 18.17 -15.23 12.58
C LYS A 11 17.64 -13.93 13.19
N ASP A 12 16.76 -14.03 14.19
CA ASP A 12 16.20 -12.85 14.85
C ASP A 12 17.32 -12.05 15.53
N ARG A 13 18.29 -12.73 16.19
CA ARG A 13 19.45 -12.06 16.80
C ARG A 13 20.39 -11.41 15.77
N GLU A 14 20.67 -12.08 14.65
CA GLU A 14 21.45 -11.50 13.54
C GLU A 14 20.75 -10.30 12.89
N ALA A 15 19.42 -10.32 12.85
CA ALA A 15 18.60 -9.20 12.39
C ALA A 15 18.55 -8.03 13.39
N GLY A 16 19.07 -8.19 14.62
CA GLY A 16 19.01 -7.19 15.68
C GLY A 16 17.68 -7.18 16.45
N ILE A 17 16.87 -8.23 16.34
CA ILE A 17 15.64 -8.40 17.11
C ILE A 17 16.01 -8.90 18.50
N ASP A 18 15.81 -8.06 19.51
CA ASP A 18 15.98 -8.43 20.91
C ASP A 18 14.75 -9.19 21.39
N ARG A 19 14.87 -10.51 21.47
CA ARG A 19 13.79 -11.40 21.92
C ARG A 19 13.57 -11.37 23.43
N ASP A 20 14.61 -11.02 24.18
CA ASP A 20 14.59 -11.04 25.64
C ASP A 20 13.92 -9.77 26.18
N ASN A 21 13.85 -8.72 25.36
CA ASN A 21 13.20 -7.45 25.67
C ASN A 21 11.91 -7.19 24.85
N ILE A 22 11.26 -8.25 24.34
CA ILE A 22 9.93 -8.10 23.73
C ILE A 22 8.93 -7.78 24.85
N LYS A 23 8.49 -6.54 24.92
CA LYS A 23 7.39 -6.14 25.80
C LYS A 23 6.16 -7.00 25.49
N THR A 24 5.64 -7.67 26.51
CA THR A 24 4.47 -8.56 26.40
C THR A 24 3.15 -7.83 26.63
N ALA A 25 3.21 -6.59 27.12
CA ALA A 25 2.06 -5.71 27.25
C ALA A 25 1.53 -5.31 25.86
N ARG A 26 0.21 -5.26 25.72
CA ARG A 26 -0.42 -4.75 24.50
C ARG A 26 -0.21 -3.23 24.43
N GLU A 27 0.66 -2.79 23.54
CA GLU A 27 0.82 -1.39 23.19
C GLU A 27 -0.19 -1.04 22.07
N HIS A 28 -0.88 0.08 22.23
CA HIS A 28 -1.83 0.59 21.23
C HIS A 28 -1.19 1.76 20.51
N LEU A 29 -1.13 1.70 19.18
CA LEU A 29 -0.68 2.84 18.38
C LEU A 29 -1.67 4.00 18.51
N VAL A 30 -1.16 5.20 18.75
CA VAL A 30 -1.96 6.42 18.91
C VAL A 30 -1.90 7.22 17.62
N ALA A 31 -2.79 6.88 16.68
CA ALA A 31 -2.87 7.55 15.38
C ALA A 31 -3.41 8.98 15.51
N ASP A 32 -2.89 9.92 14.73
CA ASP A 32 -3.38 11.31 14.67
C ASP A 32 -4.80 11.40 14.09
N GLU A 33 -5.11 10.50 13.17
CA GLU A 33 -6.40 10.45 12.48
C GLU A 33 -7.05 9.07 12.52
N ILE A 34 -8.38 9.08 12.41
CA ILE A 34 -9.14 7.84 12.20
C ILE A 34 -8.92 7.33 10.77
N SER A 35 -8.43 6.10 10.66
CA SER A 35 -8.07 5.51 9.37
C SER A 35 -9.24 4.94 8.56
N SER A 36 -10.40 4.71 9.18
CA SER A 36 -11.51 3.96 8.60
C SER A 36 -12.79 4.78 8.47
N GLY A 37 -12.72 5.94 7.83
CA GLY A 37 -13.84 6.88 7.76
C GLY A 37 -13.44 8.24 8.29
N ARG A 38 -14.41 9.10 8.56
CA ARG A 38 -14.15 10.45 9.06
C ARG A 38 -15.32 10.94 9.87
N ASP A 39 -15.01 11.79 10.83
CA ASP A 39 -16.02 12.60 11.47
C ASP A 39 -16.32 13.82 10.60
N VAL A 40 -17.60 14.13 10.46
CA VAL A 40 -18.08 15.34 9.78
C VAL A 40 -18.89 16.13 10.79
N ILE A 41 -18.55 17.42 10.92
CA ILE A 41 -19.36 18.35 11.70
C ILE A 41 -20.59 18.68 10.87
N VAL A 42 -21.77 18.44 11.45
CA VAL A 42 -23.04 18.81 10.86
C VAL A 42 -23.59 19.97 11.66
N GLU A 43 -23.80 21.08 10.97
CA GLU A 43 -24.48 22.25 11.48
C GLU A 43 -25.94 22.19 11.03
N GLY A 44 -26.85 22.45 11.95
CA GLY A 44 -28.28 22.46 11.71
C GLY A 44 -28.98 23.35 12.72
N VAL A 45 -30.31 23.29 12.70
CA VAL A 45 -31.18 23.94 13.68
C VAL A 45 -32.11 22.88 14.26
N ASP A 46 -32.37 22.94 15.55
CA ASP A 46 -33.36 22.06 16.19
C ASP A 46 -34.80 22.51 15.88
N GLU A 47 -35.77 21.79 16.45
CA GLU A 47 -37.20 22.08 16.28
C GLU A 47 -37.60 23.48 16.81
N ASP A 48 -36.80 24.03 17.72
CA ASP A 48 -36.98 25.36 18.33
C ASP A 48 -36.17 26.47 17.61
N GLY A 49 -35.49 26.12 16.51
CA GLY A 49 -34.68 27.05 15.72
C GLY A 49 -33.33 27.39 16.36
N GLN A 50 -32.86 26.64 17.36
CA GLN A 50 -31.55 26.82 17.97
C GLN A 50 -30.44 26.13 17.18
N PRO A 51 -29.24 26.74 17.07
CA PRO A 51 -28.12 26.12 16.37
C PRO A 51 -27.70 24.80 17.00
N LEU A 52 -27.72 23.73 16.22
CA LEU A 52 -27.23 22.41 16.57
C LEU A 52 -25.91 22.16 15.84
N VAL A 53 -24.86 21.87 16.59
CA VAL A 53 -23.59 21.40 16.06
C VAL A 53 -23.33 20.01 16.63
N TYR A 54 -23.34 18.99 15.77
CA TYR A 54 -23.04 17.63 16.20
C TYR A 54 -22.07 16.93 15.27
N LYS A 55 -21.35 15.97 15.85
CA LYS A 55 -20.31 15.19 15.18
C LYS A 55 -20.93 13.92 14.63
N LYS A 56 -20.93 13.76 13.30
CA LYS A 56 -21.45 12.58 12.61
C LYS A 56 -20.31 11.75 12.06
N TRP A 57 -20.28 10.48 12.44
CA TRP A 57 -19.37 9.51 11.84
C TRP A 57 -19.82 9.15 10.42
N VAL A 58 -18.90 9.28 9.45
CA VAL A 58 -19.09 8.88 8.05
C VAL A 58 -18.13 7.74 7.74
N PRO A 59 -18.64 6.56 7.31
CA PRO A 59 -17.81 5.41 7.04
C PRO A 59 -16.94 5.60 5.81
N THR A 60 -16.00 4.67 5.60
CA THR A 60 -15.17 4.56 4.39
C THR A 60 -15.99 4.71 3.11
N LYS A 61 -15.49 5.53 2.18
CA LYS A 61 -16.11 5.70 0.87
C LYS A 61 -16.09 4.38 0.09
N LYS A 62 -17.18 4.08 -0.62
CA LYS A 62 -17.26 2.91 -1.49
C LYS A 62 -16.24 2.99 -2.64
N SER A 63 -15.84 1.83 -3.16
CA SER A 63 -15.05 1.73 -4.40
C SER A 63 -15.75 2.45 -5.56
N THR A 64 -14.94 2.96 -6.49
CA THR A 64 -15.39 3.58 -7.75
C THR A 64 -15.34 2.61 -8.92
N GLY A 65 -14.99 1.34 -8.67
CA GLY A 65 -14.91 0.32 -9.70
C GLY A 65 -16.25 0.10 -10.39
N THR A 66 -16.19 -0.10 -11.71
CA THR A 66 -17.37 -0.25 -12.56
C THR A 66 -18.10 -1.57 -12.35
N ARG A 67 -17.51 -2.49 -11.59
CA ARG A 67 -18.13 -3.73 -11.12
C ARG A 67 -17.68 -4.01 -9.69
N LYS A 68 -18.51 -4.74 -8.94
CA LYS A 68 -18.13 -5.24 -7.61
C LYS A 68 -17.29 -6.51 -7.76
N PRO A 69 -16.31 -6.76 -6.88
CA PRO A 69 -15.68 -8.06 -6.75
C PRO A 69 -16.75 -9.15 -6.62
N ALA A 70 -16.69 -10.16 -7.48
CA ALA A 70 -17.65 -11.27 -7.43
C ALA A 70 -17.50 -12.07 -6.11
N GLU A 71 -18.57 -12.76 -5.71
CA GLU A 71 -18.61 -13.52 -4.46
C GLU A 71 -17.43 -14.49 -4.29
N ARG A 72 -17.04 -14.68 -3.03
CA ARG A 72 -15.86 -15.47 -2.66
C ARG A 72 -16.08 -16.94 -3.01
N THR A 73 -15.17 -17.52 -3.78
CA THR A 73 -15.08 -18.98 -3.98
C THR A 73 -13.91 -19.57 -3.18
N LYS A 74 -13.87 -20.89 -2.98
CA LYS A 74 -12.84 -21.57 -2.15
C LYS A 74 -11.39 -21.29 -2.55
N GLY A 75 -11.13 -20.88 -3.80
CA GLY A 75 -9.76 -20.71 -4.33
C GLY A 75 -9.33 -19.27 -4.61
N HIS A 76 -10.16 -18.25 -4.31
CA HIS A 76 -9.87 -16.87 -4.68
C HIS A 76 -9.88 -15.92 -3.47
N SER A 77 -8.81 -15.14 -3.34
CA SER A 77 -8.75 -13.99 -2.43
C SER A 77 -9.41 -12.80 -3.11
N ARG A 78 -10.50 -12.28 -2.54
CA ARG A 78 -11.25 -11.14 -3.05
C ARG A 78 -11.68 -10.26 -1.89
N GLY A 79 -11.71 -8.95 -2.09
CA GLY A 79 -12.10 -8.05 -1.02
C GLY A 79 -11.81 -6.60 -1.34
N TYR A 80 -11.65 -5.81 -0.28
CA TYR A 80 -11.33 -4.39 -0.36
C TYR A 80 -10.20 -4.05 0.58
N ILE A 81 -9.32 -3.15 0.14
CA ILE A 81 -8.33 -2.46 0.97
C ILE A 81 -8.82 -1.03 1.16
N VAL A 82 -8.57 -0.41 2.30
CA VAL A 82 -8.87 1.02 2.48
C VAL A 82 -7.63 1.82 2.13
N ASP A 83 -7.74 2.71 1.14
CA ASP A 83 -6.71 3.73 0.91
C ASP A 83 -6.70 4.72 2.09
N PRO A 84 -5.60 4.82 2.85
CA PRO A 84 -5.49 5.75 3.97
C PRO A 84 -5.68 7.22 3.58
N ALA A 85 -5.31 7.61 2.34
CA ALA A 85 -5.39 9.01 1.90
C ALA A 85 -6.82 9.41 1.55
N SER A 86 -7.44 8.69 0.61
CA SER A 86 -8.78 9.04 0.13
C SER A 86 -9.92 8.51 1.01
N LYS A 87 -9.59 7.63 1.98
CA LYS A 87 -10.52 6.91 2.86
C LYS A 87 -11.55 6.14 2.03
N ARG A 88 -11.08 5.53 0.93
CA ARG A 88 -11.89 4.81 -0.06
C ARG A 88 -11.52 3.33 -0.10
N ALA A 89 -12.52 2.48 -0.28
CA ALA A 89 -12.32 1.08 -0.57
C ALA A 89 -11.75 0.87 -1.98
N ILE A 90 -10.71 0.06 -2.11
CA ILE A 90 -10.05 -0.35 -3.35
C ILE A 90 -10.27 -1.86 -3.49
N GLY A 91 -11.03 -2.27 -4.50
CA GLY A 91 -11.35 -3.68 -4.76
C GLY A 91 -10.18 -4.48 -5.33
N PHE A 92 -10.22 -5.79 -5.09
CA PHE A 92 -9.35 -6.78 -5.74
C PHE A 92 -10.09 -8.13 -5.87
N GLU A 93 -9.79 -8.88 -6.93
CA GLU A 93 -10.35 -10.20 -7.22
C GLU A 93 -9.30 -11.34 -7.17
N SER A 94 -8.04 -11.01 -6.86
CA SER A 94 -6.97 -11.98 -6.66
C SER A 94 -5.89 -11.49 -5.67
N THR A 95 -5.07 -12.42 -5.15
CA THR A 95 -3.90 -12.07 -4.30
C THR A 95 -2.85 -11.25 -5.06
N HIS A 96 -2.71 -11.43 -6.38
CA HIS A 96 -1.78 -10.63 -7.18
C HIS A 96 -2.28 -9.18 -7.31
N GLU A 97 -3.59 -9.00 -7.52
CA GLU A 97 -4.22 -7.68 -7.51
C GLU A 97 -4.11 -7.02 -6.13
N MET A 98 -4.37 -7.75 -5.04
CA MET A 98 -4.19 -7.26 -3.68
C MET A 98 -2.76 -6.71 -3.45
N ARG A 99 -1.72 -7.45 -3.86
CA ARG A 99 -0.33 -6.99 -3.76
C ARG A 99 -0.06 -5.77 -4.65
N CYS A 100 -0.62 -5.75 -5.86
CA CYS A 100 -0.53 -4.59 -6.74
C CYS A 100 -1.12 -3.35 -6.08
N ALA A 101 -2.33 -3.45 -5.51
CA ALA A 101 -2.99 -2.37 -4.81
C ALA A 101 -2.17 -1.89 -3.60
N MET A 102 -1.66 -2.80 -2.77
CA MET A 102 -0.79 -2.44 -1.64
C MET A 102 0.45 -1.68 -2.11
N MET A 103 1.14 -2.16 -3.15
CA MET A 103 2.33 -1.50 -3.69
C MET A 103 2.02 -0.12 -4.29
N LEU A 104 0.87 0.05 -4.94
CA LEU A 104 0.43 1.35 -5.46
C LEU A 104 0.07 2.31 -4.32
N LEU A 105 -0.62 1.84 -3.27
CA LEU A 105 -0.94 2.63 -2.08
C LEU A 105 0.29 2.95 -1.22
N ALA A 106 1.34 2.13 -1.28
CA ALA A 106 2.62 2.37 -0.62
C ALA A 106 3.54 3.32 -1.41
N ASN A 107 3.16 3.70 -2.63
CA ASN A 107 3.94 4.62 -3.45
C ASN A 107 3.43 6.05 -3.26
N LYS A 108 4.23 6.93 -2.65
CA LYS A 108 3.88 8.34 -2.44
C LYS A 108 3.63 9.12 -3.72
N ASP A 109 4.16 8.66 -4.85
CA ASP A 109 3.99 9.31 -6.14
C ASP A 109 2.61 9.00 -6.75
N VAL A 110 1.86 8.03 -6.20
CA VAL A 110 0.47 7.72 -6.58
C VAL A 110 -0.49 8.53 -5.71
N VAL A 111 -1.15 9.52 -6.30
CA VAL A 111 -2.08 10.43 -5.59
C VAL A 111 -3.54 9.99 -5.70
N HIS A 112 -3.86 9.18 -6.71
CA HIS A 112 -5.20 8.61 -6.87
C HIS A 112 -5.11 7.20 -7.44
N LEU A 113 -5.85 6.27 -6.84
CA LEU A 113 -5.97 4.90 -7.29
C LEU A 113 -7.43 4.55 -7.52
N GLU A 114 -7.72 4.06 -8.71
CA GLU A 114 -9.03 3.56 -9.11
C GLU A 114 -8.93 2.05 -9.35
N ASP A 115 -9.74 1.26 -8.66
CA ASP A 115 -9.95 -0.15 -8.98
C ASP A 115 -10.95 -0.29 -10.13
N GLN A 116 -10.69 -1.20 -11.07
CA GLN A 116 -11.58 -1.56 -12.18
C GLN A 116 -12.26 -0.37 -12.87
N PRO A 117 -11.46 0.61 -13.39
CA PRO A 117 -11.95 1.80 -14.07
C PRO A 117 -12.84 1.46 -15.28
N PRO A 118 -13.50 2.46 -15.90
CA PRO A 118 -14.30 2.25 -17.11
C PRO A 118 -13.55 1.44 -18.18
N ALA A 119 -14.26 0.54 -18.84
CA ALA A 119 -13.66 -0.32 -19.85
C ALA A 119 -13.26 0.50 -21.09
N VAL A 120 -12.08 0.20 -21.64
CA VAL A 120 -11.62 0.79 -22.90
C VAL A 120 -12.07 -0.11 -24.04
N HIS A 121 -12.71 0.48 -25.04
CA HIS A 121 -13.15 -0.22 -26.24
C HIS A 121 -12.02 -0.27 -27.27
N TYR A 122 -11.90 -1.38 -27.97
CA TYR A 122 -10.88 -1.59 -29.00
C TYR A 122 -11.36 -2.59 -30.06
N PRO A 123 -10.96 -2.44 -31.33
CA PRO A 123 -11.23 -3.45 -32.35
C PRO A 123 -10.29 -4.66 -32.18
N ASP A 124 -10.84 -5.87 -32.23
CA ASP A 124 -10.04 -7.11 -32.29
C ASP A 124 -9.45 -7.37 -33.69
N SER A 125 -8.87 -8.55 -33.90
CA SER A 125 -8.27 -8.95 -35.19
C SER A 125 -9.28 -9.01 -36.34
N GLU A 126 -10.55 -9.19 -36.03
CA GLU A 126 -11.65 -9.32 -36.99
C GLU A 126 -12.42 -8.00 -37.15
N GLY A 127 -11.96 -6.92 -36.50
CA GLY A 127 -12.63 -5.62 -36.50
C GLY A 127 -13.83 -5.54 -35.55
N VAL A 128 -14.09 -6.58 -34.76
CA VAL A 128 -15.19 -6.59 -33.79
C VAL A 128 -14.80 -5.74 -32.59
N CYS A 129 -15.67 -4.80 -32.21
CA CYS A 129 -15.45 -3.96 -31.04
C CYS A 129 -15.53 -4.80 -29.76
N ARG A 130 -14.41 -4.94 -29.06
CA ARG A 130 -14.27 -5.57 -27.75
C ARG A 130 -14.05 -4.51 -26.69
N LYS A 131 -14.16 -4.91 -25.43
CA LYS A 131 -13.85 -4.06 -24.27
C LYS A 131 -12.83 -4.73 -23.36
N HIS A 132 -11.93 -3.94 -22.80
CA HIS A 132 -10.98 -4.36 -21.78
C HIS A 132 -11.12 -3.48 -20.53
N THR A 133 -11.29 -4.11 -19.39
CA THR A 133 -11.23 -3.45 -18.08
C THR A 133 -9.88 -3.72 -17.47
N PHE A 134 -9.11 -2.67 -17.24
CA PHE A 134 -7.87 -2.75 -16.46
C PHE A 134 -8.19 -3.03 -14.99
N ASP A 135 -7.28 -3.67 -14.27
CA ASP A 135 -7.49 -3.95 -12.85
C ASP A 135 -7.36 -2.67 -12.02
N TYR A 136 -6.43 -1.79 -12.40
CA TYR A 136 -6.23 -0.49 -11.75
C TYR A 136 -5.93 0.63 -12.74
N ARG A 137 -6.25 1.87 -12.35
CA ARG A 137 -5.68 3.09 -12.92
C ARG A 137 -5.10 3.94 -11.80
N ALA A 138 -3.83 4.29 -11.92
CA ALA A 138 -3.11 5.14 -10.97
C ALA A 138 -2.87 6.51 -11.60
N THR A 139 -3.15 7.58 -10.86
CA THR A 139 -2.75 8.95 -11.20
C THR A 139 -1.54 9.32 -10.37
N LEU A 140 -0.49 9.81 -11.02
CA LEU A 140 0.75 10.21 -10.40
C LEU A 140 0.73 11.67 -9.96
N THR A 141 1.67 12.07 -9.11
CA THR A 141 1.86 13.45 -8.63
C THR A 141 2.04 14.47 -9.76
N ASP A 142 2.58 14.05 -10.91
CA ASP A 142 2.74 14.89 -12.11
C ASP A 142 1.53 14.88 -13.05
N GLY A 143 0.42 14.27 -12.64
CA GLY A 143 -0.82 14.18 -13.41
C GLY A 143 -0.88 13.05 -14.43
N ARG A 144 0.24 12.35 -14.70
CA ARG A 144 0.21 11.18 -15.59
C ARG A 144 -0.64 10.06 -15.02
N ARG A 145 -1.37 9.38 -15.89
CA ARG A 145 -2.25 8.26 -15.58
C ARG A 145 -1.71 6.98 -16.19
N VAL A 146 -1.62 5.94 -15.37
CA VAL A 146 -1.12 4.62 -15.78
C VAL A 146 -2.21 3.59 -15.56
N ALA A 147 -2.63 2.94 -16.64
CA ALA A 147 -3.54 1.81 -16.62
C ALA A 147 -2.76 0.51 -16.40
N ILE A 148 -3.25 -0.35 -15.51
CA ILE A 148 -2.49 -1.51 -15.02
C ILE A 148 -3.35 -2.76 -15.12
N ALA A 149 -2.85 -3.74 -15.86
CA ALA A 149 -3.39 -5.09 -15.89
C ALA A 149 -2.46 -6.01 -15.08
N VAL A 150 -3.02 -6.76 -14.15
CA VAL A 150 -2.31 -7.70 -13.28
C VAL A 150 -2.53 -9.10 -13.82
N LYS A 151 -1.45 -9.77 -14.21
CA LYS A 151 -1.54 -11.13 -14.74
C LYS A 151 -0.31 -11.95 -14.38
N PRO A 152 -0.46 -13.15 -13.79
CA PRO A 152 0.65 -14.05 -13.58
C PRO A 152 1.38 -14.38 -14.89
N SER A 153 2.72 -14.47 -14.85
CA SER A 153 3.54 -14.60 -16.07
C SER A 153 3.22 -15.87 -16.87
N HIS A 154 2.92 -16.97 -16.18
CA HIS A 154 2.52 -18.25 -16.79
C HIS A 154 1.16 -18.21 -17.50
N LEU A 155 0.33 -17.19 -17.26
CA LEU A 155 -0.97 -17.00 -17.92
C LEU A 155 -0.94 -15.99 -19.06
N LEU A 156 0.18 -15.33 -19.31
CA LEU A 156 0.26 -14.26 -20.32
C LEU A 156 -0.04 -14.78 -21.73
N ALA A 157 0.54 -15.93 -22.11
CA ALA A 157 0.31 -16.54 -23.42
C ALA A 157 -1.15 -17.00 -23.57
N LYS A 158 -1.65 -17.79 -22.60
CA LYS A 158 -3.01 -18.35 -22.62
C LYS A 158 -4.10 -17.28 -22.62
N SER A 159 -3.89 -16.16 -21.95
CA SER A 159 -4.91 -15.10 -21.83
C SER A 159 -4.95 -14.13 -23.00
N GLY A 160 -3.96 -14.14 -23.89
CA GLY A 160 -3.86 -13.15 -24.96
C GLY A 160 -3.66 -11.71 -24.46
N ILE A 161 -3.41 -11.49 -23.17
CA ILE A 161 -3.43 -10.14 -22.56
C ILE A 161 -2.43 -9.19 -23.22
N ARG A 162 -1.29 -9.69 -23.71
CA ARG A 162 -0.31 -8.86 -24.42
C ARG A 162 -0.88 -8.30 -25.72
N GLU A 163 -1.62 -9.11 -26.47
CA GLU A 163 -2.28 -8.69 -27.69
C GLU A 163 -3.42 -7.71 -27.37
N ILE A 164 -4.24 -8.02 -26.37
CA ILE A 164 -5.30 -7.12 -25.90
C ILE A 164 -4.73 -5.75 -25.55
N ILE A 165 -3.67 -5.69 -24.74
CA ILE A 165 -3.04 -4.42 -24.37
C ILE A 165 -2.43 -3.71 -25.59
N ALA A 166 -1.83 -4.44 -26.54
CA ALA A 166 -1.31 -3.83 -27.76
C ALA A 166 -2.42 -3.16 -28.59
N ARG A 167 -3.60 -3.78 -28.67
CA ARG A 167 -4.77 -3.23 -29.38
C ARG A 167 -5.49 -2.13 -28.61
N VAL A 168 -5.45 -2.16 -27.28
CA VAL A 168 -6.04 -1.13 -26.42
C VAL A 168 -5.19 0.14 -26.41
N LYS A 169 -3.87 0.06 -26.50
CA LYS A 169 -2.94 1.21 -26.40
C LYS A 169 -3.33 2.42 -27.28
N PRO A 170 -3.68 2.26 -28.58
CA PRO A 170 -4.12 3.38 -29.42
C PRO A 170 -5.42 4.07 -28.94
N ASN A 171 -6.22 3.39 -28.11
CA ASN A 171 -7.53 3.84 -27.64
C ASN A 171 -7.48 4.43 -26.22
N LEU A 172 -6.29 4.71 -25.67
CA LEU A 172 -6.12 5.23 -24.31
C LEU A 172 -6.32 6.75 -24.18
N HIS A 173 -6.50 7.47 -25.29
CA HIS A 173 -6.67 8.93 -25.27
C HIS A 173 -7.80 9.34 -24.30
N GLY A 174 -7.51 10.28 -23.40
CA GLY A 174 -8.44 10.72 -22.35
C GLY A 174 -8.61 9.73 -21.19
N PHE A 175 -8.17 8.48 -21.33
CA PHE A 175 -8.26 7.43 -20.30
C PHE A 175 -6.98 7.30 -19.47
N ALA A 176 -5.82 7.13 -20.11
CA ALA A 176 -4.50 6.99 -19.48
C ALA A 176 -3.38 7.35 -20.46
N ASP A 177 -2.20 7.69 -19.93
CA ASP A 177 -1.01 7.99 -20.73
C ASP A 177 -0.18 6.74 -21.05
N GLN A 178 -0.30 5.71 -20.20
CA GLN A 178 0.40 4.44 -20.37
C GLN A 178 -0.47 3.25 -19.96
N ALA A 179 -0.19 2.09 -20.53
CA ALA A 179 -0.76 0.80 -20.11
C ALA A 179 0.36 -0.21 -19.85
N LEU A 180 0.34 -0.80 -18.65
CA LEU A 180 1.34 -1.77 -18.17
C LEU A 180 0.69 -3.10 -17.83
N ILE A 181 1.45 -4.17 -18.03
CA ILE A 181 1.14 -5.50 -17.48
C ILE A 181 2.11 -5.76 -16.33
N LEU A 182 1.57 -5.93 -15.13
CA LEU A 182 2.36 -6.33 -13.96
C LEU A 182 2.14 -7.81 -13.67
N THR A 183 3.25 -8.50 -13.43
CA THR A 183 3.28 -9.93 -13.11
C THR A 183 3.84 -10.13 -11.69
N GLU A 184 3.82 -11.37 -11.19
CA GLU A 184 4.48 -11.74 -9.94
C GLU A 184 6.00 -11.46 -9.94
N ARG A 185 6.62 -11.28 -11.11
CA ARG A 185 8.03 -10.87 -11.22
C ARG A 185 8.25 -9.41 -10.84
N ASN A 186 7.24 -8.57 -11.03
CA ASN A 186 7.25 -7.17 -10.60
C ASN A 186 6.66 -7.02 -9.19
N LEU A 187 5.60 -7.80 -8.93
CA LEU A 187 4.80 -7.85 -7.71
C LEU A 187 5.26 -9.01 -6.83
N THR A 188 6.55 -9.03 -6.48
CA THR A 188 7.11 -10.11 -5.67
C THR A 188 6.44 -10.15 -4.29
N ILE A 189 6.46 -11.33 -3.65
CA ILE A 189 5.87 -11.52 -2.32
C ILE A 189 6.47 -10.52 -1.33
N ALA A 190 7.81 -10.43 -1.30
CA ALA A 190 8.52 -9.53 -0.40
C ALA A 190 8.16 -8.04 -0.58
N ARG A 191 8.02 -7.57 -1.83
CA ARG A 191 7.59 -6.20 -2.10
C ARG A 191 6.15 -5.95 -1.65
N GLY A 192 5.28 -6.93 -1.85
CA GLY A 192 3.90 -6.89 -1.37
C GLY A 192 3.83 -6.82 0.16
N ASP A 193 4.60 -7.64 0.86
CA ASP A 193 4.65 -7.67 2.33
C ASP A 193 5.18 -6.34 2.90
N ASN A 194 6.27 -5.81 2.32
CA ASN A 194 6.79 -4.49 2.71
C ASN A 194 5.77 -3.37 2.44
N ALA A 195 5.07 -3.43 1.31
CA ALA A 195 4.03 -2.46 0.97
C ALA A 195 2.82 -2.54 1.93
N GLU A 196 2.43 -3.74 2.37
CA GLU A 196 1.38 -3.92 3.37
C GLU A 196 1.77 -3.25 4.70
N HIS A 197 3.01 -3.40 5.16
CA HIS A 197 3.50 -2.70 6.35
C HIS A 197 3.46 -1.18 6.18
N ILE A 198 3.84 -0.66 5.02
CA ILE A 198 3.75 0.77 4.72
C ILE A 198 2.30 1.26 4.77
N VAL A 199 1.38 0.58 4.09
CA VAL A 199 -0.04 0.96 4.07
C VAL A 199 -0.65 0.88 5.47
N HIS A 200 -0.29 -0.14 6.26
CA HIS A 200 -0.71 -0.26 7.65
C HIS A 200 -0.17 0.89 8.51
N ALA A 201 1.10 1.26 8.34
CA ALA A 201 1.71 2.32 9.11
C ALA A 201 1.08 3.68 8.81
N ARG A 202 0.79 3.96 7.54
CA ARG A 202 0.04 5.17 7.12
C ARG A 202 -1.30 5.32 7.84
N ARG A 203 -1.98 4.21 8.17
CA ARG A 203 -3.26 4.23 8.92
C ARG A 203 -3.09 4.58 10.39
N HIS A 204 -1.89 4.43 10.92
CA HIS A 204 -1.58 4.67 12.33
C HIS A 204 -0.49 5.72 12.46
N ARG A 205 -0.42 6.64 11.51
CA ARG A 205 0.61 7.68 11.50
C ARG A 205 0.41 8.59 12.71
N ASN A 206 1.53 8.88 13.35
CA ASN A 206 1.67 9.87 14.41
C ASN A 206 2.83 10.78 14.03
N GLU A 207 2.57 12.06 13.82
CA GLU A 207 3.57 13.02 13.37
C GLU A 207 4.64 13.29 14.43
N ALA A 208 4.32 13.18 15.73
CA ALA A 208 5.31 13.36 16.79
C ALA A 208 6.35 12.23 16.74
N ASP A 209 5.90 10.97 16.66
CA ASP A 209 6.79 9.80 16.54
C ASP A 209 7.64 9.86 15.26
N CYS A 210 7.04 10.29 14.14
CA CYS A 210 7.76 10.45 12.87
C CYS A 210 8.84 11.53 12.97
N LYS A 211 8.55 12.67 13.61
CA LYS A 211 9.52 13.76 13.82
C LYS A 211 10.65 13.33 14.75
N GLU A 212 10.33 12.64 15.84
CA GLU A 212 11.33 12.15 16.80
C GLU A 212 12.30 11.17 16.13
N LEU A 213 11.78 10.16 15.43
CA LEU A 213 12.61 9.20 14.71
C LEU A 213 13.42 9.87 13.58
N ARG A 214 12.82 10.81 12.86
CA ARG A 214 13.52 11.56 11.82
C ARG A 214 14.72 12.32 12.39
N ALA A 215 14.51 13.07 13.48
CA ALA A 215 15.57 13.86 14.13
C ALA A 215 16.71 12.96 14.60
N PHE A 216 16.40 11.81 15.20
CA PHE A 216 17.43 10.82 15.58
C PHE A 216 18.27 10.35 14.39
N LEU A 217 17.64 10.18 13.22
CA LEU A 217 18.27 9.65 12.01
C LEU A 217 19.07 10.68 11.21
N GLU A 218 18.98 11.97 11.51
CA GLU A 218 19.74 13.03 10.80
C GLU A 218 21.25 12.84 10.93
N ASP A 219 21.72 12.28 12.04
CA ASP A 219 23.13 12.04 12.33
C ASP A 219 23.58 10.58 12.12
N VAL A 220 22.74 9.72 11.53
CA VAL A 220 23.08 8.30 11.31
C VAL A 220 23.62 8.09 9.89
N PRO A 221 24.95 7.96 9.71
CA PRO A 221 25.53 7.83 8.38
C PRO A 221 25.31 6.41 7.81
N GLY A 222 25.12 6.37 6.48
CA GLY A 222 25.18 5.13 5.72
C GLY A 222 24.00 4.18 5.92
N ILE A 223 24.28 2.89 5.85
CA ILE A 223 23.29 1.81 5.98
C ILE A 223 23.26 1.36 7.44
N PHE A 224 22.07 1.34 8.04
CA PHE A 224 21.86 0.90 9.41
C PHE A 224 20.85 -0.25 9.48
N ARG A 225 20.87 -0.99 10.61
CA ARG A 225 19.85 -1.98 10.94
C ARG A 225 18.66 -1.30 11.58
N ILE A 226 17.48 -1.48 11.00
CA ILE A 226 16.24 -0.86 11.48
C ILE A 226 15.95 -1.24 12.93
N TYR A 227 16.09 -2.53 13.28
CA TYR A 227 15.80 -3.01 14.63
C TYR A 227 16.75 -2.41 15.69
N GLU A 228 18.02 -2.19 15.37
CA GLU A 228 18.96 -1.54 16.29
C GLU A 228 18.59 -0.07 16.55
N VAL A 229 18.05 0.63 15.56
CA VAL A 229 17.56 2.01 15.71
C VAL A 229 16.29 2.04 16.54
N VAL A 230 15.25 1.28 16.17
CA VAL A 230 13.95 1.35 16.85
C VAL A 230 14.02 0.85 18.30
N ASN A 231 14.94 -0.04 18.63
CA ASN A 231 15.19 -0.49 20.01
C ASN A 231 15.78 0.61 20.93
N ARG A 232 16.22 1.75 20.37
CA ARG A 232 16.66 2.91 21.16
C ARG A 232 15.49 3.75 21.67
N PHE A 233 14.30 3.55 21.12
CA PHE A 233 13.12 4.31 21.50
C PHE A 233 12.38 3.62 22.64
N PRO A 234 11.77 4.37 23.57
CA PRO A 234 11.00 3.79 24.68
C PRO A 234 9.84 2.92 24.20
N ASP A 235 9.18 3.31 23.11
CA ASP A 235 8.10 2.56 22.47
C ASP A 235 8.57 1.99 21.12
N PHE A 236 8.82 0.68 21.12
CA PHE A 236 9.25 -0.04 19.93
C PHE A 236 8.20 -0.02 18.82
N ALA A 237 6.91 -0.16 19.17
CA ALA A 237 5.83 -0.25 18.20
C ALA A 237 5.62 1.10 17.50
N ALA A 238 5.64 2.19 18.27
CA ALA A 238 5.57 3.56 17.75
C ALA A 238 6.76 3.86 16.82
N ALA A 239 7.99 3.56 17.24
CA ALA A 239 9.19 3.77 16.43
C ALA A 239 9.20 2.92 15.15
N MET A 240 8.76 1.65 15.22
CA MET A 240 8.60 0.79 14.04
C MET A 240 7.53 1.33 13.07
N ASN A 241 6.43 1.88 13.59
CA ASN A 241 5.40 2.49 12.77
C ASN A 241 5.89 3.78 12.09
N ALA A 242 6.58 4.64 12.84
CA ALA A 242 7.24 5.85 12.32
C ALA A 242 8.25 5.51 11.23
N MET A 243 9.05 4.46 11.41
CA MET A 243 10.03 3.97 10.43
C MET A 243 9.36 3.67 9.07
N TRP A 244 8.23 2.95 9.07
CA TRP A 244 7.48 2.67 7.85
C TRP A 244 6.85 3.92 7.23
N CYS A 245 6.40 4.87 8.05
CA CYS A 245 5.93 6.18 7.57
C CYS A 245 7.05 6.97 6.89
N LEU A 246 8.26 6.97 7.44
CA LEU A 246 9.41 7.64 6.84
C LEU A 246 9.93 6.95 5.56
N ILE A 247 9.69 5.63 5.40
CA ILE A 247 9.88 4.95 4.10
C ILE A 247 8.86 5.44 3.07
N TYR A 248 7.59 5.55 3.47
CA TYR A 248 6.55 6.09 2.59
C TYR A 248 6.89 7.51 2.13
N ASP A 249 7.32 8.38 3.05
CA ASP A 249 7.67 9.77 2.75
C ASP A 249 8.90 9.89 1.83
N GLY A 250 9.64 8.80 1.64
CA GLY A 250 10.89 8.78 0.89
C GLY A 250 12.08 9.39 1.63
N PHE A 251 11.94 9.64 2.93
CA PHE A 251 13.07 10.01 3.79
C PHE A 251 14.03 8.83 3.97
N LEU A 252 13.47 7.63 4.12
CA LEU A 252 14.20 6.37 4.24
C LEU A 252 13.95 5.47 3.03
N LYS A 253 14.94 4.62 2.72
CA LYS A 253 14.78 3.54 1.75
C LYS A 253 15.32 2.24 2.32
N LEU A 254 14.59 1.16 2.09
CA LEU A 254 15.10 -0.18 2.29
C LEU A 254 16.27 -0.42 1.33
N THR A 255 17.35 -1.01 1.83
CA THR A 255 18.52 -1.37 1.02
C THR A 255 18.18 -2.52 0.07
N TYR A 256 17.32 -3.44 0.50
CA TYR A 256 16.93 -4.63 -0.25
C TYR A 256 15.40 -4.72 -0.36
N PRO A 257 14.75 -3.90 -1.21
CA PRO A 257 13.29 -3.84 -1.31
C PRO A 257 12.64 -5.15 -1.80
N ASP A 258 13.41 -6.02 -2.46
CA ASP A 258 12.98 -7.33 -2.93
C ASP A 258 13.12 -8.45 -1.87
N ARG A 259 13.49 -8.10 -0.64
CA ARG A 259 13.50 -9.00 0.52
C ARG A 259 12.58 -8.43 1.59
N THR A 260 12.02 -9.32 2.42
CA THR A 260 11.20 -8.87 3.55
C THR A 260 12.07 -8.12 4.54
N LEU A 261 11.50 -7.18 5.30
CA LEU A 261 12.23 -6.49 6.37
C LEU A 261 12.91 -7.48 7.32
N ARG A 262 12.24 -8.59 7.66
CA ARG A 262 12.79 -9.63 8.53
C ARG A 262 14.08 -10.25 7.96
N ASP A 263 14.14 -10.48 6.65
CA ASP A 263 15.29 -11.15 6.02
C ASP A 263 16.44 -10.19 5.69
N ALA A 264 16.14 -8.89 5.59
CA ALA A 264 17.12 -7.85 5.26
C ALA A 264 16.72 -6.50 5.89
N PRO A 265 16.89 -6.33 7.22
CA PRO A 265 16.38 -5.19 7.99
C PRO A 265 17.24 -3.93 7.84
N TYR A 266 17.71 -3.64 6.63
CA TYR A 266 18.68 -2.59 6.36
C TYR A 266 18.03 -1.42 5.64
N ALA A 267 18.23 -0.22 6.16
CA ALA A 267 17.79 1.02 5.51
C ALA A 267 18.87 2.09 5.56
N TYR A 268 18.65 3.15 4.80
CA TYR A 268 19.49 4.33 4.78
C TYR A 268 18.63 5.58 4.62
N VAL A 269 19.16 6.71 5.07
CA VAL A 269 18.59 8.04 4.86
C VAL A 269 18.92 8.52 3.46
N VAL A 270 17.90 8.90 2.68
CA VAL A 270 18.06 9.13 1.23
C VAL A 270 18.99 10.29 0.92
N HIS A 271 18.92 11.39 1.66
CA HIS A 271 19.72 12.59 1.40
C HIS A 271 21.17 12.51 1.91
N LEU A 272 21.50 11.52 2.74
CA LEU A 272 22.86 11.28 3.26
C LEU A 272 23.65 10.26 2.44
N ARG A 273 23.09 9.79 1.32
CA ARG A 273 23.72 8.82 0.41
C ARG A 273 24.14 9.43 -0.93
N ASN A 274 23.87 10.72 -1.15
CA ASN A 274 24.33 11.44 -2.33
C ASN A 274 25.73 12.01 -2.11
#